data_AF-A0A1S3HBB7-F1
#
_entry.id   AF-A0A1S3HBB7-F1
#
_cell.length_a   1.000
_cell.length_b   1.000
_cell.length_c   1.000
_cell.angle_alpha   90.00
_cell.angle_beta   90.00
_cell.angle_gamma   90.00
#
_symmetry.space_group_name_H-M   'P 1'
#
loop_
_entity.id
_entity.type
_entity.pdbx_description
1 polymer ?
#
loop_
_entity_poly.entity_id
_entity_poly.type
_entity_poly.pdbx_seq_one_letter_code
_entity_poly.pdbx_strand_id
1 'polypeptide(L)'
;MSEAERTFRGKNGTPVEADGYENIDPAVPLPEEVAKEIAEMKVSDGNFRLQRNRGGNQRGCIAGRVIKKGVQCVQLRRARSLYGASPSNNFGPKGCLMKTQTCTITIPDPMGQRLNWYKPPLSVLIIKKIYDDHVSRPFKDLVKYLVSEKQMIVYVEAKTLDEPSISADRDFLDILKSVTLFQEDKDNLTDKIDLVVCLGGDGTLLYTSSLFQLSCPPVLSFHLGSLGFLTPFQFENFREEVDQVIEGNTPLILRSRLKAVICKAGSACLMTPHVKDIDHSTAKTHILTLNEVVIDRGPSPYLCNVDLYVEKKLVTSVQGDGLIISTPTGSTAYAAAAGASMIHPQVPAIVITPVCPHSLSFRPIVVPAGVEVMVMISPDARNTAWASFDGRSRQELQQGDTLRITTSTYPVPCICTKDPIGDWFDSLGKCLHWNVRKQQKHMLPQSSSSASLDSLDDRDL
;
A
#
# COMPACT_ATOMS: atom_id res chain seq x y z
N MET A 1 -13.87 10.87 -50.94
CA MET A 1 -15.27 10.51 -51.17
C MET A 1 -15.91 10.38 -49.79
N SER A 2 -16.44 11.43 -49.16
CA SER A 2 -17.76 12.08 -49.42
C SER A 2 -18.87 11.02 -49.34
N GLU A 3 -19.74 10.97 -48.35
CA GLU A 3 -20.86 11.86 -47.94
C GLU A 3 -21.57 11.10 -46.78
N ALA A 4 -22.41 11.64 -45.90
CA ALA A 4 -23.00 12.96 -45.69
C ALA A 4 -23.65 12.99 -44.29
N GLU A 5 -23.72 14.20 -43.76
CA GLU A 5 -24.48 14.63 -42.59
C GLU A 5 -26.00 14.51 -42.83
N ARG A 6 -26.78 14.32 -41.75
CA ARG A 6 -28.21 14.69 -41.73
C ARG A 6 -28.54 15.48 -40.47
N THR A 7 -28.66 16.78 -40.69
CA THR A 7 -29.31 17.82 -39.89
C THR A 7 -30.78 17.53 -39.59
N PHE A 8 -31.22 17.83 -38.37
CA PHE A 8 -32.61 18.19 -38.05
C PHE A 8 -32.60 19.50 -37.23
N ARG A 9 -33.03 20.60 -37.87
CA ARG A 9 -33.64 21.80 -37.26
C ARG A 9 -35.14 21.72 -37.60
N GLY A 10 -36.12 22.11 -36.80
CA GLY A 10 -36.22 22.76 -35.51
C GLY A 10 -37.70 23.17 -35.28
N LYS A 11 -38.05 23.66 -34.09
CA LYS A 11 -38.95 24.82 -33.85
C LYS A 11 -39.24 25.01 -32.34
N ASN A 12 -38.73 26.14 -31.86
CA ASN A 12 -39.31 27.17 -30.98
C ASN A 12 -40.23 26.77 -29.79
N GLY A 13 -39.75 27.11 -28.59
CA GLY A 13 -40.53 27.35 -27.37
C GLY A 13 -39.65 28.12 -26.37
N THR A 14 -40.17 29.25 -25.87
CA THR A 14 -39.55 30.35 -25.10
C THR A 14 -39.00 29.99 -23.70
N PRO A 15 -38.12 30.83 -23.11
CA PRO A 15 -37.39 30.52 -21.88
C PRO A 15 -38.28 30.72 -20.64
N VAL A 16 -38.22 29.76 -19.70
CA VAL A 16 -38.88 29.87 -18.38
C VAL A 16 -37.83 30.31 -17.37
N GLU A 17 -38.20 31.32 -16.60
CA GLU A 17 -37.45 31.99 -15.55
C GLU A 17 -37.01 31.07 -14.41
N ALA A 18 -35.89 31.49 -13.80
CA ALA A 18 -35.38 30.98 -12.54
C ALA A 18 -36.25 31.44 -11.38
N ASP A 19 -36.60 30.53 -10.47
CA ASP A 19 -36.83 30.80 -9.04
C ASP A 19 -37.00 29.47 -8.30
N GLY A 20 -36.33 29.33 -7.14
CA GLY A 20 -36.56 28.21 -6.22
C GLY A 20 -35.31 27.56 -5.63
N TYR A 21 -34.49 28.30 -4.88
CA TYR A 21 -33.64 27.71 -3.84
C TYR A 21 -34.11 28.25 -2.49
N GLU A 22 -34.82 27.40 -1.74
CA GLU A 22 -35.13 27.63 -0.34
C GLU A 22 -33.87 27.45 0.52
N ASN A 23 -33.70 28.40 1.44
CA ASN A 23 -32.68 28.46 2.48
C ASN A 23 -32.76 27.26 3.43
N ILE A 24 -31.62 26.65 3.75
CA ILE A 24 -31.42 25.89 5.00
C ILE A 24 -30.17 26.43 5.68
N ASP A 25 -30.33 26.72 6.97
CA ASP A 25 -29.50 27.52 7.88
C ASP A 25 -28.06 27.02 8.15
N PRO A 26 -27.20 27.90 8.72
CA PRO A 26 -25.76 27.73 8.78
C PRO A 26 -25.25 26.87 9.95
N ALA A 27 -23.98 26.47 9.78
CA ALA A 27 -23.19 25.63 10.66
C ALA A 27 -23.27 25.94 12.17
N VAL A 28 -23.31 24.86 12.95
CA VAL A 28 -23.11 24.83 14.41
C VAL A 28 -21.68 25.31 14.75
N PRO A 29 -21.49 26.25 15.70
CA PRO A 29 -20.15 26.70 16.08
C PRO A 29 -19.43 25.67 16.98
N LEU A 30 -18.12 25.52 16.75
CA LEU A 30 -17.21 24.70 17.57
C LEU A 30 -17.10 25.25 19.02
N PRO A 31 -16.89 24.39 20.04
CA PRO A 31 -16.74 24.82 21.43
C PRO A 31 -15.52 25.73 21.65
N GLU A 32 -15.70 26.77 22.49
CA GLU A 32 -14.71 27.83 22.78
C GLU A 32 -13.34 27.34 23.30
N GLU A 33 -13.22 26.10 23.76
CA GLU A 33 -11.94 25.53 24.23
C GLU A 33 -10.96 25.23 23.08
N VAL A 34 -11.45 24.88 21.89
CA VAL A 34 -10.59 24.60 20.71
C VAL A 34 -10.10 25.89 20.05
N ALA A 35 -10.87 26.99 20.16
CA ALA A 35 -10.48 28.29 19.64
C ALA A 35 -9.32 28.93 20.43
N LYS A 36 -9.19 28.60 21.73
CA LYS A 36 -8.12 29.11 22.59
C LYS A 36 -6.75 28.48 22.29
N GLU A 37 -6.68 27.18 22.00
CA GLU A 37 -5.42 26.52 21.61
C GLU A 37 -4.87 27.02 20.26
N ILE A 38 -5.75 27.35 19.30
CA ILE A 38 -5.35 27.88 17.99
C ILE A 38 -4.83 29.34 18.11
N ALA A 39 -5.32 30.10 19.08
CA ALA A 39 -4.87 31.48 19.34
C ALA A 39 -3.49 31.54 20.03
N GLU A 40 -3.18 30.58 20.90
CA GLU A 40 -1.87 30.53 21.60
C GLU A 40 -0.72 30.04 20.70
N MET A 41 -0.99 29.25 19.67
CA MET A 41 0.04 28.84 18.69
C MET A 41 0.48 29.95 17.71
N LYS A 42 -0.24 31.08 17.61
CA LYS A 42 0.05 32.16 16.63
C LYS A 42 0.90 33.32 17.17
N VAL A 43 1.36 33.27 18.42
CA VAL A 43 2.22 34.33 19.00
C VAL A 43 3.66 33.85 19.11
N SER A 44 4.33 33.62 17.98
CA SER A 44 5.81 33.51 17.97
C SER A 44 6.48 33.75 16.62
N ASP A 45 5.88 34.54 15.71
CA ASP A 45 6.60 35.04 14.53
C ASP A 45 6.88 36.54 14.68
N GLY A 46 8.11 36.84 15.09
CA GLY A 46 8.63 38.20 15.27
C GLY A 46 8.78 38.96 13.95
N ASN A 47 8.12 40.12 13.88
CA ASN A 47 8.29 41.15 12.86
C ASN A 47 9.75 41.65 12.77
N PHE A 48 10.42 41.42 11.63
CA PHE A 48 11.60 42.21 11.23
C PHE A 48 11.20 43.25 10.18
N ARG A 49 11.08 44.51 10.61
CA ARG A 49 10.80 45.68 9.79
C ARG A 49 12.13 46.31 9.36
N LEU A 50 12.53 46.14 8.10
CA LEU A 50 13.69 46.80 7.51
C LEU A 50 13.39 48.29 7.27
N GLN A 51 13.91 49.17 8.12
CA GLN A 51 14.02 50.60 7.81
C GLN A 51 15.21 50.83 6.89
N ARG A 52 14.94 51.43 5.72
CA ARG A 52 15.94 52.02 4.83
C ARG A 52 16.55 53.25 5.52
N ASN A 53 17.86 53.29 5.67
CA ASN A 53 18.61 54.53 5.81
C ASN A 53 19.72 54.61 4.77
N ARG A 54 19.72 55.73 4.03
CA ARG A 54 20.73 56.13 3.05
C ARG A 54 21.95 56.67 3.82
N GLY A 55 23.17 56.37 3.35
CA GLY A 55 24.39 57.01 3.84
C GLY A 55 25.63 56.41 3.21
N GLY A 56 26.39 57.21 2.48
CA GLY A 56 27.48 56.78 1.62
C GLY A 56 28.76 56.30 2.31
N ASN A 57 29.58 55.66 1.48
CA ASN A 57 31.04 55.76 1.37
C ASN A 57 32.00 54.91 2.25
N GLN A 58 32.91 54.27 1.49
CA GLN A 58 34.33 53.97 1.74
C GLN A 58 34.76 52.66 2.45
N ARG A 59 35.43 51.83 1.63
CA ARG A 59 36.66 51.02 1.82
C ARG A 59 37.12 50.67 3.24
N GLY A 60 37.51 49.40 3.42
CA GLY A 60 38.66 49.02 4.27
C GLY A 60 38.45 47.78 5.12
N CYS A 61 39.12 46.68 4.77
CA CYS A 61 39.24 45.47 5.56
C CYS A 61 39.87 45.75 6.94
N ILE A 62 39.27 45.28 8.04
CA ILE A 62 40.00 44.90 9.26
C ILE A 62 39.32 43.67 9.88
N ALA A 63 40.12 42.63 10.11
CA ALA A 63 39.75 41.40 10.78
C ALA A 63 39.37 41.65 12.25
N GLY A 64 38.21 41.15 12.68
CA GLY A 64 37.74 41.16 14.06
C GLY A 64 37.11 39.82 14.40
N ARG A 65 37.91 38.96 15.04
CA ARG A 65 37.53 37.61 15.50
C ARG A 65 36.58 37.75 16.69
N VAL A 66 35.27 37.57 16.47
CA VAL A 66 34.28 37.48 17.55
C VAL A 66 33.90 36.01 17.75
N ILE A 67 34.38 35.44 18.85
CA ILE A 67 33.98 34.12 19.35
C ILE A 67 32.55 34.26 19.88
N LYS A 68 31.55 33.93 19.07
CA LYS A 68 30.20 33.65 19.58
C LYS A 68 30.16 32.18 20.00
N LYS A 69 30.01 31.94 21.31
CA LYS A 69 29.56 30.66 21.86
C LYS A 69 28.21 30.31 21.21
N GLY A 70 28.26 29.48 20.16
CA GLY A 70 27.08 28.95 19.51
C GLY A 70 26.49 27.87 20.39
N VAL A 71 25.32 28.14 20.96
CA VAL A 71 24.37 27.09 21.32
C VAL A 71 24.17 26.26 20.06
N GLN A 72 24.60 25.01 20.12
CA GLN A 72 24.44 24.06 19.04
C GLN A 72 22.94 23.79 18.91
N CYS A 73 22.25 24.60 18.09
CA CYS A 73 20.91 24.28 17.63
C CYS A 73 21.07 23.00 16.80
N VAL A 74 20.80 21.86 17.42
CA VAL A 74 20.58 20.62 16.71
C VAL A 74 19.36 20.88 15.85
N GLN A 75 19.57 21.37 14.63
CA GLN A 75 18.58 21.28 13.58
C GLN A 75 18.30 19.78 13.45
N LEU A 76 17.24 19.31 14.10
CA LEU A 76 16.58 18.06 13.74
C LEU A 76 16.36 18.17 12.24
N ARG A 77 17.21 17.50 11.45
CA ARG A 77 17.03 17.42 10.00
C ARG A 77 15.65 16.82 9.82
N ARG A 78 14.66 17.62 9.40
CA ARG A 78 13.37 17.10 8.95
C ARG A 78 13.69 15.96 7.99
N ALA A 79 13.08 14.79 8.23
CA ALA A 79 13.15 13.68 7.29
C ALA A 79 12.82 14.23 5.90
N ARG A 80 13.69 13.95 4.93
CA ARG A 80 13.52 14.44 3.56
C ARG A 80 12.26 13.78 2.99
N SER A 81 11.34 14.59 2.47
CA SER A 81 10.12 14.08 1.82
C SER A 81 10.45 13.10 0.71
N LEU A 82 9.63 12.05 0.53
CA LEU A 82 9.74 11.18 -0.64
C LEU A 82 9.16 11.80 -1.90
N TYR A 83 8.27 12.78 -1.73
CA TYR A 83 7.81 13.53 -2.86
C TYR A 83 8.96 14.38 -3.41
N GLY A 84 9.05 14.42 -4.74
CA GLY A 84 9.94 15.35 -5.41
C GLY A 84 9.60 16.81 -5.07
N ALA A 85 10.50 17.73 -5.41
CA ALA A 85 10.22 19.15 -5.24
C ALA A 85 8.91 19.51 -5.97
N SER A 86 8.04 20.28 -5.32
CA SER A 86 6.80 20.75 -5.94
C SER A 86 7.14 21.50 -7.23
N PRO A 87 6.46 21.20 -8.35
CA PRO A 87 6.76 21.84 -9.62
C PRO A 87 6.53 23.35 -9.54
N SER A 88 7.32 24.12 -10.29
CA SER A 88 7.01 25.53 -10.49
C SER A 88 5.67 25.65 -11.21
N ASN A 89 4.75 26.39 -10.61
CA ASN A 89 3.46 26.70 -11.22
C ASN A 89 3.57 27.80 -12.28
N ASN A 90 4.76 28.35 -12.55
CA ASN A 90 4.98 29.33 -13.60
C ASN A 90 5.67 28.67 -14.80
N PHE A 91 5.11 28.89 -16.00
CA PHE A 91 5.58 28.35 -17.28
C PHE A 91 6.02 29.48 -18.19
N GLY A 92 7.33 29.73 -18.22
CA GLY A 92 7.90 30.84 -18.98
C GLY A 92 7.41 32.22 -18.51
N PRO A 93 7.46 33.25 -19.36
CA PRO A 93 7.18 34.64 -18.95
C PRO A 93 5.69 34.97 -18.76
N LYS A 94 4.78 34.14 -19.29
CA LYS A 94 3.34 34.45 -19.31
C LYS A 94 2.42 33.30 -18.90
N GLY A 95 2.92 32.06 -18.87
CA GLY A 95 2.11 30.91 -18.49
C GLY A 95 2.14 30.69 -16.98
N CYS A 96 1.02 30.27 -16.40
CA CYS A 96 0.98 29.75 -15.05
C CYS A 96 -0.12 28.69 -14.90
N LEU A 97 0.05 27.80 -13.93
CA LEU A 97 -0.97 26.85 -13.51
C LEU A 97 -2.05 27.60 -12.74
N MET A 98 -3.30 27.46 -13.18
CA MET A 98 -4.44 28.04 -12.48
C MET A 98 -4.54 27.47 -11.07
N LYS A 99 -4.42 28.35 -10.06
CA LYS A 99 -4.50 27.97 -8.66
C LYS A 99 -5.97 28.01 -8.21
N THR A 100 -6.73 26.97 -8.53
CA THR A 100 -8.08 26.81 -7.96
C THR A 100 -7.99 25.95 -6.70
N GLN A 101 -8.60 26.38 -5.61
CA GLN A 101 -8.58 25.64 -4.34
C GLN A 101 -9.16 24.21 -4.48
N THR A 102 -10.10 24.00 -5.42
CA THR A 102 -10.70 22.69 -5.72
C THR A 102 -9.77 21.72 -6.45
N CYS A 103 -8.63 22.17 -6.98
CA CYS A 103 -7.68 21.33 -7.71
C CYS A 103 -6.45 20.92 -6.88
N THR A 104 -6.38 21.33 -5.60
CA THR A 104 -5.24 21.01 -4.74
C THR A 104 -5.60 19.84 -3.82
N ILE A 105 -4.89 18.73 -3.96
CA ILE A 105 -5.03 17.54 -3.10
C ILE A 105 -3.93 17.58 -2.05
N THR A 106 -4.30 17.51 -0.77
CA THR A 106 -3.34 17.37 0.34
C THR A 106 -3.10 15.89 0.59
N ILE A 107 -1.89 15.40 0.31
CA ILE A 107 -1.51 14.01 0.53
C ILE A 107 -0.47 13.97 1.66
N PRO A 108 -0.65 13.13 2.70
CA PRO A 108 0.34 13.01 3.76
C PRO A 108 1.66 12.45 3.20
N ASP A 109 2.77 13.02 3.65
CA ASP A 109 4.10 12.56 3.26
C ASP A 109 4.32 11.10 3.72
N PRO A 110 4.65 10.17 2.83
CA PRO A 110 4.90 8.78 3.21
C PRO A 110 6.02 8.59 4.25
N MET A 111 7.03 9.47 4.33
CA MET A 111 8.04 9.41 5.41
C MET A 111 7.53 9.86 6.77
N GLY A 112 6.50 10.71 6.80
CA GLY A 112 5.96 11.29 8.03
C GLY A 112 4.96 10.39 8.74
N GLN A 113 4.60 9.26 8.14
CA GLN A 113 3.58 8.35 8.66
C GLN A 113 4.12 7.57 9.86
N ARG A 114 3.48 7.78 11.01
CA ARG A 114 3.79 7.10 12.27
C ARG A 114 2.51 6.63 12.92
N LEU A 115 2.58 5.49 13.60
CA LEU A 115 1.49 4.97 14.41
C LEU A 115 1.35 5.83 15.68
N ASN A 116 0.13 6.25 15.98
CA ASN A 116 -0.21 6.87 17.26
C ASN A 116 -1.50 6.25 17.79
N TRP A 117 -1.52 5.98 19.09
CA TRP A 117 -2.67 5.39 19.76
C TRP A 117 -3.52 6.48 20.40
N TYR A 118 -4.79 6.58 20.02
CA TYR A 118 -5.73 7.44 20.74
C TYR A 118 -5.99 6.94 22.16
N LYS A 119 -5.98 5.61 22.32
CA LYS A 119 -6.07 4.87 23.57
C LYS A 119 -5.12 3.68 23.47
N PRO A 120 -4.48 3.27 24.58
CA PRO A 120 -3.59 2.12 24.56
C PRO A 120 -4.35 0.88 24.05
N PRO A 121 -3.72 0.07 23.17
CA PRO A 121 -4.36 -1.13 22.65
C PRO A 121 -4.61 -2.13 23.79
N LEU A 122 -5.74 -2.81 23.76
CA LEU A 122 -6.12 -3.82 24.76
C LEU A 122 -6.26 -5.21 24.14
N SER A 123 -6.58 -5.27 22.85
CA SER A 123 -6.86 -6.50 22.12
C SER A 123 -5.83 -6.76 21.02
N VAL A 124 -5.31 -7.98 20.96
CA VAL A 124 -4.32 -8.41 19.96
C VAL A 124 -4.80 -9.65 19.24
N LEU A 125 -4.84 -9.59 17.91
CA LEU A 125 -5.02 -10.77 17.06
C LEU A 125 -3.66 -11.36 16.70
N ILE A 126 -3.45 -12.63 17.02
CA ILE A 126 -2.24 -13.35 16.61
C ILE A 126 -2.57 -14.26 15.44
N ILE A 127 -1.89 -14.04 14.33
CA ILE A 127 -1.97 -14.88 13.13
C ILE A 127 -0.64 -15.58 12.98
N LYS A 128 -0.64 -16.91 12.96
CA LYS A 128 0.56 -17.70 12.73
C LYS A 128 0.44 -18.53 11.46
N LYS A 129 1.59 -18.88 10.87
CA LYS A 129 1.63 -19.94 9.86
C LYS A 129 1.18 -21.26 10.48
N ILE A 130 0.20 -21.89 9.85
CA ILE A 130 -0.34 -23.19 10.28
C ILE A 130 0.60 -24.33 9.88
N TYR A 131 0.62 -25.39 10.67
CA TYR A 131 1.40 -26.62 10.46
C TYR A 131 2.91 -26.39 10.29
N ASP A 132 3.46 -25.37 10.95
CA ASP A 132 4.89 -25.07 10.95
C ASP A 132 5.43 -25.12 12.40
N ASP A 133 6.15 -26.20 12.73
CA ASP A 133 6.66 -26.44 14.07
C ASP A 133 7.70 -25.38 14.52
N HIS A 134 8.39 -24.72 13.57
CA HIS A 134 9.32 -23.64 13.89
C HIS A 134 8.60 -22.42 14.46
N VAL A 135 7.32 -22.24 14.14
CA VAL A 135 6.51 -21.10 14.61
C VAL A 135 5.82 -21.41 15.95
N SER A 136 5.62 -22.68 16.29
CA SER A 136 4.86 -23.09 17.48
C SER A 136 5.47 -22.60 18.79
N ARG A 137 6.81 -22.67 18.95
CA ARG A 137 7.47 -22.15 20.17
C ARG A 137 7.38 -20.62 20.27
N PRO A 138 7.79 -19.85 19.25
CA PRO A 138 7.57 -18.41 19.19
C PRO A 138 6.14 -17.97 19.48
N PHE A 139 5.16 -18.67 18.91
CA PHE A 139 3.75 -18.43 19.18
C PHE A 139 3.40 -18.57 20.66
N LYS A 140 3.84 -19.64 21.32
CA LYS A 140 3.61 -19.83 22.76
C LYS A 140 4.26 -18.73 23.60
N ASP A 141 5.49 -18.37 23.27
CA ASP A 141 6.26 -17.34 23.99
C ASP A 141 5.59 -15.96 23.86
N LEU A 142 5.09 -15.63 22.67
CA LEU A 142 4.34 -14.40 22.42
C LEU A 142 2.99 -14.38 23.17
N VAL A 143 2.21 -15.46 23.12
CA VAL A 143 0.92 -15.55 23.82
C VAL A 143 1.12 -15.42 25.33
N LYS A 144 2.11 -16.14 25.89
CA LYS A 144 2.50 -16.04 27.31
C LYS A 144 2.81 -14.60 27.69
N TYR A 145 3.61 -13.91 26.89
CA TYR A 145 3.99 -12.52 27.13
C TYR A 145 2.78 -11.59 27.15
N LEU A 146 1.92 -11.65 26.13
CA LEU A 146 0.79 -10.75 25.99
C LEU A 146 -0.28 -10.95 27.06
N VAL A 147 -0.56 -12.22 27.41
CA VAL A 147 -1.56 -12.54 28.45
C VAL A 147 -1.02 -12.26 29.85
N SER A 148 0.14 -12.82 30.19
CA SER A 148 0.62 -12.81 31.58
C SER A 148 1.31 -11.51 31.97
N GLU A 149 2.08 -10.91 31.07
CA GLU A 149 2.88 -9.71 31.38
C GLU A 149 2.18 -8.42 30.95
N LYS A 150 1.49 -8.41 29.80
CA LYS A 150 0.80 -7.22 29.28
C LYS A 150 -0.70 -7.17 29.59
N GLN A 151 -1.27 -8.25 30.13
CA GLN A 151 -2.70 -8.33 30.49
C GLN A 151 -3.64 -7.97 29.33
N MET A 152 -3.27 -8.35 28.10
CA MET A 152 -4.05 -8.07 26.90
C MET A 152 -5.02 -9.20 26.57
N ILE A 153 -6.11 -8.86 25.89
CA ILE A 153 -7.06 -9.83 25.33
C ILE A 153 -6.47 -10.37 24.03
N VAL A 154 -6.08 -11.63 24.02
CA VAL A 154 -5.49 -12.27 22.84
C VAL A 154 -6.55 -13.03 22.06
N TYR A 155 -6.59 -12.82 20.74
CA TYR A 155 -7.42 -13.54 19.78
C TYR A 155 -6.58 -14.48 18.94
N VAL A 156 -7.04 -15.73 18.78
CA VAL A 156 -6.35 -16.77 18.00
C VAL A 156 -7.38 -17.57 17.19
N GLU A 157 -6.99 -18.02 15.99
CA GLU A 157 -7.86 -18.87 15.18
C GLU A 157 -8.03 -20.25 15.82
N ALA A 158 -9.27 -20.74 15.90
CA ALA A 158 -9.60 -22.01 16.53
C ALA A 158 -8.81 -23.21 15.95
N LYS A 159 -8.52 -23.20 14.63
CA LYS A 159 -7.72 -24.24 13.95
C LYS A 159 -6.30 -24.39 14.52
N THR A 160 -5.78 -23.37 15.21
CA THR A 160 -4.48 -23.42 15.88
C THR A 160 -4.42 -24.48 16.98
N LEU A 161 -5.57 -24.83 17.57
CA LEU A 161 -5.66 -25.84 18.62
C LEU A 161 -5.55 -27.27 18.10
N ASP A 162 -5.80 -27.48 16.80
CA ASP A 162 -5.72 -28.80 16.17
C ASP A 162 -4.25 -29.27 16.01
N GLU A 163 -3.28 -28.37 16.23
CA GLU A 163 -1.87 -28.70 16.12
C GLU A 163 -1.34 -29.52 17.31
N PRO A 164 -0.67 -30.66 17.06
CA PRO A 164 -0.12 -31.51 18.12
C PRO A 164 0.87 -30.78 19.04
N SER A 165 1.69 -29.89 18.46
CA SER A 165 2.70 -29.13 19.20
C SER A 165 2.10 -28.14 20.19
N ILE A 166 0.86 -27.70 19.97
CA ILE A 166 0.11 -26.82 20.87
C ILE A 166 -0.72 -27.62 21.88
N SER A 167 -1.46 -28.62 21.41
CA SER A 167 -2.37 -29.42 22.24
C SER A 167 -1.67 -30.35 23.23
N ALA A 168 -0.42 -30.76 22.97
CA ALA A 168 0.35 -31.61 23.88
C ALA A 168 0.93 -30.86 25.10
N ASP A 169 0.99 -29.54 25.06
CA ASP A 169 1.64 -28.71 26.09
C ASP A 169 0.65 -28.29 27.18
N ARG A 170 0.67 -29.00 28.31
CA ARG A 170 -0.27 -28.78 29.42
C ARG A 170 -0.17 -27.40 30.05
N ASP A 171 1.03 -26.86 30.19
CA ASP A 171 1.25 -25.54 30.79
C ASP A 171 0.68 -24.44 29.89
N PHE A 172 0.74 -24.65 28.58
CA PHE A 172 0.17 -23.71 27.61
C PHE A 172 -1.35 -23.81 27.52
N LEU A 173 -1.95 -24.99 27.75
CA LEU A 173 -3.41 -25.16 27.73
C LEU A 173 -4.12 -24.31 28.80
N ASP A 174 -3.50 -24.07 29.95
CA ASP A 174 -4.08 -23.21 30.98
C ASP A 174 -4.12 -21.75 30.54
N ILE A 175 -3.10 -21.28 29.84
CA ILE A 175 -3.08 -19.94 29.25
C ILE A 175 -4.09 -19.83 28.11
N LEU A 176 -4.23 -20.86 27.28
CA LEU A 176 -5.21 -20.87 26.19
C LEU A 176 -6.65 -20.72 26.67
N LYS A 177 -6.99 -21.11 27.91
CA LYS A 177 -8.33 -20.85 28.49
C LYS A 177 -8.64 -19.36 28.65
N SER A 178 -7.62 -18.51 28.73
CA SER A 178 -7.76 -17.05 28.83
C SER A 178 -7.76 -16.35 27.46
N VAL A 179 -7.46 -17.08 26.39
CA VAL A 179 -7.42 -16.57 25.01
C VAL A 179 -8.82 -16.68 24.39
N THR A 180 -9.18 -15.71 23.55
CA THR A 180 -10.43 -15.74 22.78
C THR A 180 -10.20 -16.44 21.44
N LEU A 181 -10.98 -17.47 21.15
CA LEU A 181 -10.91 -18.20 19.89
C LEU A 181 -11.90 -17.60 18.89
N PHE A 182 -11.51 -17.56 17.61
CA PHE A 182 -12.42 -17.18 16.52
C PHE A 182 -12.40 -18.21 15.37
N GLN A 183 -13.48 -18.22 14.60
CA GLN A 183 -13.63 -18.99 13.36
C GLN A 183 -13.85 -18.04 12.18
N GLU A 184 -12.99 -18.13 11.17
CA GLU A 184 -12.97 -17.28 9.95
C GLU A 184 -14.37 -17.08 9.32
N ASP A 185 -15.13 -18.16 9.12
CA ASP A 185 -16.42 -18.11 8.41
C ASP A 185 -17.60 -17.65 9.28
N LYS A 186 -17.42 -17.49 10.60
CA LYS A 186 -18.53 -17.24 11.54
C LYS A 186 -18.38 -15.96 12.33
N ASP A 187 -17.16 -15.63 12.74
CA ASP A 187 -16.91 -14.55 13.68
C ASP A 187 -16.47 -13.29 12.95
N ASN A 188 -17.18 -12.18 13.19
CA ASN A 188 -16.72 -10.87 12.75
C ASN A 188 -15.74 -10.29 13.79
N LEU A 189 -14.49 -10.06 13.35
CA LEU A 189 -13.42 -9.44 14.13
C LEU A 189 -13.32 -7.92 13.97
N THR A 190 -14.11 -7.34 13.06
CA THR A 190 -14.15 -5.88 12.85
C THR A 190 -14.51 -5.19 14.16
N ASP A 191 -13.78 -4.11 14.47
CA ASP A 191 -13.93 -3.29 15.68
C ASP A 191 -13.65 -4.01 17.03
N LYS A 192 -13.12 -5.24 17.00
CA LYS A 192 -12.73 -6.00 18.22
C LYS A 192 -11.23 -6.09 18.44
N ILE A 193 -10.44 -5.73 17.43
CA ILE A 193 -8.99 -5.95 17.39
C ILE A 193 -8.29 -4.59 17.28
N ASP A 194 -7.40 -4.28 18.21
CA ASP A 194 -6.62 -3.05 18.21
C ASP A 194 -5.26 -3.20 17.48
N LEU A 195 -4.64 -4.38 17.58
CA LEU A 195 -3.34 -4.71 16.99
C LEU A 195 -3.37 -6.11 16.39
N VAL A 196 -2.71 -6.30 15.25
CA VAL A 196 -2.46 -7.64 14.68
C VAL A 196 -0.97 -7.96 14.76
N VAL A 197 -0.64 -9.16 15.24
CA VAL A 197 0.72 -9.71 15.22
C VAL A 197 0.76 -10.94 14.31
N CYS A 198 1.56 -10.87 13.27
CA CYS A 198 1.78 -11.96 12.31
C CYS A 198 3.08 -12.70 12.63
N LEU A 199 3.01 -14.03 12.72
CA LEU A 199 4.13 -14.93 12.91
C LEU A 199 4.28 -15.85 11.69
N GLY A 200 5.16 -15.50 10.75
CA GLY A 200 5.45 -16.32 9.60
C GLY A 200 5.92 -15.53 8.37
N GLY A 201 5.55 -16.01 7.19
CA GLY A 201 5.87 -15.34 5.93
C GLY A 201 4.75 -14.41 5.45
N ASP A 202 4.91 -13.89 4.23
CA ASP A 202 4.00 -12.93 3.59
C ASP A 202 2.53 -13.40 3.54
N GLY A 203 2.29 -14.72 3.44
CA GLY A 203 0.95 -15.29 3.45
C GLY A 203 0.14 -15.04 4.73
N THR A 204 0.81 -14.79 5.87
CA THR A 204 0.13 -14.40 7.11
C THR A 204 -0.51 -13.02 6.98
N LEU A 205 0.18 -12.06 6.34
CA LEU A 205 -0.36 -10.73 6.10
C LEU A 205 -1.51 -10.74 5.07
N LEU A 206 -1.43 -11.60 4.05
CA LEU A 206 -2.55 -11.80 3.11
C LEU A 206 -3.79 -12.34 3.82
N TYR A 207 -3.59 -13.22 4.81
CA TYR A 207 -4.67 -13.68 5.68
C TYR A 207 -5.24 -12.58 6.58
N THR A 208 -4.39 -11.73 7.17
CA THR A 208 -4.87 -10.53 7.87
C THR A 208 -5.74 -9.67 6.95
N SER A 209 -5.27 -9.40 5.72
CA SER A 209 -6.01 -8.57 4.77
C SER A 209 -7.37 -9.19 4.41
N SER A 210 -7.48 -10.52 4.30
CA SER A 210 -8.76 -11.17 4.02
C SER A 210 -9.75 -11.07 5.17
N LEU A 211 -9.29 -11.10 6.42
CA LEU A 211 -10.13 -10.97 7.62
C LEU A 211 -10.73 -9.55 7.78
N PHE A 212 -10.01 -8.52 7.34
CA PHE A 212 -10.43 -7.11 7.51
C PHE A 212 -10.83 -6.46 6.18
N GLN A 213 -12.04 -6.71 5.68
CA GLN A 213 -12.56 -6.14 4.42
C GLN A 213 -12.94 -4.64 4.50
N LEU A 214 -12.70 -3.98 5.64
CA LEU A 214 -12.86 -2.53 5.84
C LEU A 214 -11.57 -1.96 6.45
N SER A 215 -11.66 -1.17 7.53
CA SER A 215 -10.49 -0.69 8.26
C SER A 215 -9.69 -1.87 8.82
N CYS A 216 -8.37 -1.85 8.61
CA CYS A 216 -7.46 -2.88 9.09
C CYS A 216 -6.65 -2.32 10.28
N PRO A 217 -6.58 -3.01 11.43
CA PRO A 217 -5.72 -2.58 12.53
C PRO A 217 -4.23 -2.62 12.14
N PRO A 218 -3.36 -1.86 12.83
CA PRO A 218 -1.91 -1.92 12.65
C PRO A 218 -1.38 -3.36 12.70
N VAL A 219 -0.50 -3.71 11.78
CA VAL A 219 0.06 -5.07 11.68
C VAL A 219 1.56 -5.06 11.96
N LEU A 220 1.95 -5.82 12.99
CA LEU A 220 3.33 -6.14 13.34
C LEU A 220 3.68 -7.53 12.81
N SER A 221 4.64 -7.65 11.90
CA SER A 221 4.91 -8.91 11.19
C SER A 221 6.32 -9.43 11.45
N PHE A 222 6.43 -10.57 12.13
CA PHE A 222 7.67 -11.29 12.39
C PHE A 222 7.90 -12.40 11.36
N HIS A 223 9.12 -12.48 10.83
CA HIS A 223 9.56 -13.61 10.03
C HIS A 223 10.25 -14.68 10.90
N LEU A 224 9.95 -15.95 10.65
CA LEU A 224 10.45 -17.10 11.44
C LEU A 224 11.05 -18.20 10.55
N GLY A 225 11.78 -17.79 9.51
CA GLY A 225 12.35 -18.67 8.50
C GLY A 225 12.80 -17.88 7.27
N SER A 226 12.33 -18.27 6.08
CA SER A 226 12.58 -17.52 4.84
C SER A 226 12.06 -16.09 4.96
N LEU A 227 12.94 -15.12 4.68
CA LEU A 227 12.58 -13.71 4.70
C LEU A 227 11.52 -13.40 3.62
N GLY A 228 10.53 -12.60 4.00
CA GLY A 228 9.49 -12.10 3.11
C GLY A 228 9.62 -10.60 2.84
N PHE A 229 8.87 -10.09 1.87
CA PHE A 229 8.80 -8.65 1.60
C PHE A 229 7.87 -7.90 2.57
N LEU A 230 7.04 -8.62 3.33
CA LEU A 230 5.99 -8.08 4.18
C LEU A 230 6.22 -8.33 5.68
N THR A 231 7.25 -9.09 6.04
CA THR A 231 7.59 -9.47 7.42
C THR A 231 8.99 -8.97 7.80
N PRO A 232 9.15 -7.69 8.18
CA PRO A 232 10.46 -7.09 8.37
C PRO A 232 11.10 -7.42 9.74
N PHE A 233 10.32 -7.85 10.74
CA PHE A 233 10.83 -8.07 12.10
C PHE A 233 11.39 -9.48 12.30
N GLN A 234 12.49 -9.56 13.05
CA GLN A 234 13.06 -10.79 13.58
C GLN A 234 12.43 -11.13 14.92
N PHE A 235 12.16 -12.41 15.20
CA PHE A 235 11.43 -12.81 16.41
C PHE A 235 12.31 -12.78 17.68
N GLU A 236 13.63 -12.81 17.55
CA GLU A 236 14.57 -12.90 18.67
C GLU A 236 14.35 -11.82 19.74
N ASN A 237 14.00 -10.59 19.33
CA ASN A 237 13.77 -9.44 20.22
C ASN A 237 12.29 -9.02 20.29
N PHE A 238 11.35 -9.96 20.09
CA PHE A 238 9.93 -9.62 19.95
C PHE A 238 9.34 -8.80 21.12
N ARG A 239 9.84 -8.99 22.35
CA ARG A 239 9.35 -8.29 23.54
C ARG A 239 9.56 -6.78 23.45
N GLU A 240 10.76 -6.37 23.05
CA GLU A 240 11.14 -4.97 22.89
C GLU A 240 10.35 -4.33 21.74
N GLU A 241 10.19 -5.06 20.63
CA GLU A 241 9.45 -4.58 19.46
C GLU A 241 7.95 -4.42 19.75
N VAL A 242 7.35 -5.39 20.44
CA VAL A 242 5.95 -5.30 20.88
C VAL A 242 5.75 -4.13 21.85
N ASP A 243 6.69 -3.90 22.76
CA ASP A 243 6.60 -2.80 23.73
C ASP A 243 6.68 -1.43 23.05
N GLN A 244 7.63 -1.25 22.15
CA GLN A 244 7.73 -0.02 21.35
C GLN A 244 6.47 0.23 20.54
N VAL A 245 5.87 -0.81 19.98
CA VAL A 245 4.61 -0.70 19.23
C VAL A 245 3.45 -0.30 20.13
N ILE A 246 3.33 -0.88 21.33
CA ILE A 246 2.26 -0.54 22.30
C ILE A 246 2.43 0.89 22.83
N GLU A 247 3.66 1.33 23.09
CA GLU A 247 3.97 2.72 23.47
C GLU A 247 3.65 3.71 22.34
N GLY A 248 3.73 3.25 21.09
CA GLY A 248 3.37 4.02 19.90
C GLY A 248 4.54 4.81 19.33
N ASN A 249 4.23 5.79 18.47
CA ASN A 249 5.21 6.59 17.74
C ASN A 249 6.15 5.74 16.85
N THR A 250 5.71 4.58 16.38
CA THR A 250 6.50 3.71 15.49
C THR A 250 6.30 4.12 14.02
N PRO A 251 7.33 4.01 13.16
CA PRO A 251 7.17 4.29 11.74
C PRO A 251 6.20 3.30 11.08
N LEU A 252 5.38 3.80 10.16
CA LEU A 252 4.29 3.02 9.57
C LEU A 252 4.25 3.19 8.05
N ILE A 253 3.97 2.11 7.34
CA ILE A 253 3.74 2.11 5.90
C ILE A 253 2.30 1.69 5.60
N LEU A 254 1.57 2.56 4.90
CA LEU A 254 0.22 2.26 4.43
C LEU A 254 0.29 1.54 3.08
N ARG A 255 0.09 0.22 3.08
CA ARG A 255 0.07 -0.58 1.86
C ARG A 255 -1.32 -0.50 1.22
N SER A 256 -1.40 0.07 0.03
CA SER A 256 -2.66 0.17 -0.72
C SER A 256 -3.24 -1.20 -1.03
N ARG A 257 -4.57 -1.31 -1.06
CA ARG A 257 -5.32 -2.48 -1.52
C ARG A 257 -6.11 -2.16 -2.79
N LEU A 258 -6.45 -3.17 -3.58
CA LEU A 258 -7.43 -3.04 -4.65
C LEU A 258 -8.82 -3.37 -4.12
N LYS A 259 -9.82 -2.58 -4.51
CA LYS A 259 -11.26 -2.86 -4.36
C LYS A 259 -11.77 -3.40 -5.69
N ALA A 260 -12.22 -4.65 -5.69
CA ALA A 260 -12.74 -5.33 -6.85
C ALA A 260 -14.24 -5.63 -6.70
N VAL A 261 -15.02 -5.38 -7.76
CA VAL A 261 -16.46 -5.65 -7.83
C VAL A 261 -16.74 -6.49 -9.06
N ILE A 262 -17.40 -7.64 -8.87
CA ILE A 262 -17.88 -8.49 -9.96
C ILE A 262 -19.29 -8.06 -10.33
N CYS A 263 -19.49 -7.76 -11.60
CA CYS A 263 -20.73 -7.33 -12.21
C CYS A 263 -21.16 -8.36 -13.25
N LYS A 264 -22.30 -9.03 -13.02
CA LYS A 264 -22.83 -10.04 -13.94
C LYS A 264 -23.43 -9.43 -15.20
N ALA A 265 -23.28 -10.13 -16.33
CA ALA A 265 -23.86 -9.72 -17.61
C ALA A 265 -25.38 -9.43 -17.48
N GLY A 266 -25.86 -8.35 -18.10
CA GLY A 266 -27.27 -7.94 -18.07
C GLY A 266 -27.73 -7.21 -16.80
N SER A 267 -26.90 -7.14 -15.75
CA SER A 267 -27.11 -6.17 -14.66
C SER A 267 -26.80 -4.75 -15.19
N ALA A 268 -27.50 -3.72 -14.72
CA ALA A 268 -27.28 -2.31 -15.09
C ALA A 268 -25.93 -1.74 -14.57
N CYS A 269 -24.87 -2.56 -14.49
CA CYS A 269 -23.54 -2.22 -13.99
C CYS A 269 -22.74 -1.27 -14.89
N LEU A 270 -23.15 -1.05 -16.15
CA LEU A 270 -22.57 0.00 -16.98
C LEU A 270 -23.14 1.39 -16.65
N MET A 271 -24.26 1.44 -15.93
CA MET A 271 -24.91 2.67 -15.44
C MET A 271 -24.60 2.96 -13.96
N THR A 272 -23.83 2.10 -13.28
CA THR A 272 -23.41 2.37 -11.90
C THR A 272 -22.27 3.39 -11.88
N PRO A 273 -22.23 4.28 -10.86
CA PRO A 273 -21.19 5.28 -10.69
C PRO A 273 -19.79 4.63 -10.59
N HIS A 274 -18.74 5.45 -10.60
CA HIS A 274 -17.36 4.98 -10.46
C HIS A 274 -17.26 4.06 -9.24
N VAL A 275 -16.52 2.93 -9.28
CA VAL A 275 -16.50 1.96 -8.14
C VAL A 275 -16.05 2.57 -6.81
N LYS A 276 -15.34 3.70 -6.89
CA LYS A 276 -14.97 4.55 -5.75
C LYS A 276 -16.17 5.07 -4.97
N ASP A 277 -17.29 5.31 -5.66
CA ASP A 277 -18.50 5.95 -5.12
C ASP A 277 -19.56 4.91 -4.70
N ILE A 278 -19.27 3.62 -4.83
CA ILE A 278 -20.18 2.56 -4.36
C ILE A 278 -20.11 2.51 -2.83
N ASP A 279 -21.25 2.84 -2.19
CA ASP A 279 -21.45 2.90 -0.76
C ASP A 279 -20.98 1.64 -0.01
N HIS A 280 -20.30 1.89 1.11
CA HIS A 280 -19.70 0.87 1.98
C HIS A 280 -20.73 -0.03 2.70
N SER A 281 -22.02 0.33 2.67
CA SER A 281 -23.09 -0.39 3.38
C SER A 281 -23.41 -1.77 2.79
N THR A 282 -22.93 -2.07 1.58
CA THR A 282 -23.03 -3.40 0.97
C THR A 282 -21.69 -4.12 0.98
N ALA A 283 -21.21 -4.50 2.17
CA ALA A 283 -20.03 -5.35 2.36
C ALA A 283 -20.06 -6.67 1.55
N LYS A 284 -21.22 -7.07 1.00
CA LYS A 284 -21.39 -8.26 0.16
C LYS A 284 -21.03 -8.08 -1.32
N THR A 285 -20.68 -6.87 -1.79
CA THR A 285 -20.52 -6.59 -3.23
C THR A 285 -19.08 -6.40 -3.69
N HIS A 286 -18.12 -6.24 -2.79
CA HIS A 286 -16.73 -5.96 -3.15
C HIS A 286 -15.73 -6.79 -2.34
N ILE A 287 -14.58 -7.05 -2.94
CA ILE A 287 -13.48 -7.82 -2.36
C ILE A 287 -12.25 -6.93 -2.33
N LEU A 288 -11.61 -6.82 -1.17
CA LEU A 288 -10.33 -6.14 -0.99
C LEU A 288 -9.18 -7.12 -1.12
N THR A 289 -8.18 -6.75 -1.93
CA THR A 289 -6.95 -7.53 -2.15
C THR A 289 -5.71 -6.70 -1.88
N LEU A 290 -4.72 -7.28 -1.23
CA LEU A 290 -3.45 -6.62 -0.90
C LEU A 290 -2.45 -6.72 -2.04
N ASN A 291 -2.30 -7.89 -2.64
CA ASN A 291 -1.33 -8.12 -3.69
C ASN A 291 -1.98 -7.93 -5.06
N GLU A 292 -2.88 -8.83 -5.45
CA GLU A 292 -3.40 -8.85 -6.80
C GLU A 292 -4.78 -9.48 -6.97
N VAL A 293 -5.38 -9.10 -8.09
CA VAL A 293 -6.51 -9.76 -8.72
C VAL A 293 -6.00 -10.44 -9.99
N VAL A 294 -6.13 -11.76 -10.06
CA VAL A 294 -5.70 -12.57 -11.19
C VAL A 294 -6.91 -13.00 -11.98
N ILE A 295 -6.94 -12.75 -13.28
CA ILE A 295 -7.91 -13.30 -14.21
C ILE A 295 -7.20 -14.31 -15.09
N ASP A 296 -7.57 -15.58 -15.03
CA ASP A 296 -6.92 -16.66 -15.78
C ASP A 296 -7.94 -17.52 -16.57
N ARG A 297 -7.44 -18.27 -17.55
CA ARG A 297 -8.26 -19.17 -18.40
C ARG A 297 -8.91 -20.35 -17.66
N GLY A 298 -8.65 -20.53 -16.38
CA GLY A 298 -9.22 -21.65 -15.66
C GLY A 298 -8.60 -23.00 -16.04
N PRO A 299 -9.40 -24.08 -15.97
CA PRO A 299 -9.01 -25.38 -16.51
C PRO A 299 -9.09 -25.44 -18.05
N SER A 300 -9.56 -24.39 -18.72
CA SER A 300 -9.79 -24.40 -20.17
C SER A 300 -8.48 -24.55 -20.94
N PRO A 301 -8.40 -25.42 -21.97
CA PRO A 301 -7.23 -25.52 -22.83
C PRO A 301 -7.09 -24.36 -23.83
N TYR A 302 -8.14 -23.56 -24.01
CA TYR A 302 -8.13 -22.41 -24.91
C TYR A 302 -7.63 -21.15 -24.20
N LEU A 303 -7.14 -20.19 -24.98
CA LEU A 303 -6.71 -18.90 -24.45
C LEU A 303 -7.86 -18.14 -23.79
N CYS A 304 -7.54 -17.42 -22.72
CA CYS A 304 -8.42 -16.44 -22.10
C CYS A 304 -8.55 -15.23 -23.04
N ASN A 305 -9.79 -14.83 -23.35
CA ASN A 305 -10.09 -13.64 -24.14
C ASN A 305 -10.78 -12.60 -23.26
N VAL A 306 -10.03 -11.59 -22.82
CA VAL A 306 -10.55 -10.53 -21.93
C VAL A 306 -10.29 -9.15 -22.49
N ASP A 307 -11.29 -8.30 -22.43
CA ASP A 307 -11.21 -6.91 -22.87
C ASP A 307 -10.82 -6.01 -21.69
N LEU A 308 -9.71 -5.30 -21.82
CA LEU A 308 -9.17 -4.40 -20.81
C LEU A 308 -9.57 -2.96 -21.11
N TYR A 309 -10.21 -2.32 -20.15
CA TYR A 309 -10.58 -0.91 -20.19
C TYR A 309 -9.93 -0.15 -19.04
N VAL A 310 -9.50 1.08 -19.31
CA VAL A 310 -9.02 2.03 -18.30
C VAL A 310 -9.78 3.33 -18.51
N GLU A 311 -10.40 3.86 -17.46
CA GLU A 311 -11.27 5.06 -17.55
C GLU A 311 -12.32 4.92 -18.68
N LYS A 312 -12.98 3.76 -18.74
CA LYS A 312 -13.99 3.39 -19.75
C LYS A 312 -13.48 3.32 -21.20
N LYS A 313 -12.19 3.56 -21.45
CA LYS A 313 -11.58 3.43 -22.77
C LYS A 313 -11.00 2.02 -22.95
N LEU A 314 -11.39 1.34 -24.03
CA LEU A 314 -10.80 0.06 -24.41
C LEU A 314 -9.31 0.27 -24.71
N VAL A 315 -8.45 -0.42 -23.98
CA VAL A 315 -6.99 -0.38 -24.14
C VAL A 315 -6.57 -1.47 -25.12
N THR A 316 -6.95 -2.71 -24.83
CA THR A 316 -6.63 -3.87 -25.67
C THR A 316 -7.53 -5.05 -25.30
N SER A 317 -7.67 -6.00 -26.22
CA SER A 317 -8.16 -7.34 -25.93
C SER A 317 -6.97 -8.26 -25.65
N VAL A 318 -6.93 -8.85 -24.47
CA VAL A 318 -5.87 -9.75 -24.03
C VAL A 318 -6.22 -11.16 -24.46
N GLN A 319 -5.29 -11.81 -25.14
CA GLN A 319 -5.35 -13.22 -25.52
C GLN A 319 -4.10 -13.91 -24.97
N GLY A 320 -4.28 -14.84 -24.03
CA GLY A 320 -3.17 -15.48 -23.33
C GLY A 320 -3.65 -16.42 -22.22
N ASP A 321 -2.77 -16.70 -21.26
CA ASP A 321 -3.16 -17.46 -20.06
C ASP A 321 -4.01 -16.61 -19.11
N GLY A 322 -3.78 -15.29 -19.06
CA GLY A 322 -4.50 -14.40 -18.18
C GLY A 322 -3.97 -12.97 -18.10
N LEU A 323 -4.47 -12.26 -17.08
CA LEU A 323 -4.14 -10.87 -16.76
C LEU A 323 -4.10 -10.70 -15.24
N ILE A 324 -3.03 -10.08 -14.73
CA ILE A 324 -2.85 -9.75 -13.31
C ILE A 324 -3.00 -8.25 -13.15
N ILE A 325 -3.87 -7.83 -12.23
CA ILE A 325 -3.99 -6.45 -11.77
C ILE A 325 -3.48 -6.41 -10.33
N SER A 326 -2.33 -5.79 -10.09
CA SER A 326 -1.67 -5.80 -8.79
C SER A 326 -1.43 -4.41 -8.22
N THR A 327 -1.29 -4.36 -6.90
CA THR A 327 -0.79 -3.20 -6.18
C THR A 327 0.74 -3.12 -6.28
N PRO A 328 1.36 -2.00 -5.86
CA PRO A 328 2.80 -1.94 -5.68
C PRO A 328 3.33 -3.01 -4.71
N THR A 329 2.55 -3.39 -3.69
CA THR A 329 2.89 -4.49 -2.79
C THR A 329 2.90 -5.84 -3.52
N GLY A 330 1.90 -6.10 -4.37
CA GLY A 330 1.84 -7.33 -5.19
C GLY A 330 2.86 -7.37 -6.34
N SER A 331 3.57 -6.27 -6.62
CA SER A 331 4.61 -6.23 -7.67
C SER A 331 5.78 -7.18 -7.42
N THR A 332 5.99 -7.60 -6.16
CA THR A 332 7.01 -8.59 -5.75
C THR A 332 6.44 -10.00 -5.61
N ALA A 333 5.14 -10.20 -5.85
CA ALA A 333 4.45 -11.48 -5.73
C ALA A 333 4.28 -12.13 -7.12
N TYR A 334 3.06 -12.54 -7.49
CA TYR A 334 2.83 -13.24 -8.75
C TYR A 334 3.14 -12.38 -9.98
N ALA A 335 2.91 -11.07 -9.89
CA ALA A 335 3.24 -10.13 -10.96
C ALA A 335 4.75 -10.14 -11.29
N ALA A 336 5.64 -10.30 -10.30
CA ALA A 336 7.09 -10.40 -10.54
C ALA A 336 7.43 -11.60 -11.43
N ALA A 337 6.83 -12.76 -11.13
CA ALA A 337 7.02 -13.98 -11.92
C ALA A 337 6.49 -13.83 -13.36
N ALA A 338 5.43 -13.05 -13.55
CA ALA A 338 4.88 -12.72 -14.86
C ALA A 338 5.66 -11.61 -15.61
N GLY A 339 6.77 -11.12 -15.05
CA GLY A 339 7.66 -10.15 -15.70
C GLY A 339 7.38 -8.67 -15.39
N ALA A 340 6.56 -8.38 -14.37
CA ALA A 340 6.37 -7.02 -13.88
C ALA A 340 7.63 -6.45 -13.24
N SER A 341 7.75 -5.13 -13.23
CA SER A 341 8.78 -4.44 -12.43
C SER A 341 8.39 -4.40 -10.97
N MET A 342 9.36 -4.51 -10.07
CA MET A 342 9.14 -4.30 -8.64
C MET A 342 9.00 -2.82 -8.34
N ILE A 343 7.98 -2.48 -7.56
CA ILE A 343 7.59 -1.10 -7.25
C ILE A 343 7.61 -0.91 -5.74
N HIS A 344 8.17 0.21 -5.30
CA HIS A 344 8.16 0.58 -3.89
C HIS A 344 6.70 0.78 -3.40
N PRO A 345 6.30 0.27 -2.20
CA PRO A 345 4.90 0.27 -1.78
C PRO A 345 4.24 1.66 -1.66
N GLN A 346 5.05 2.71 -1.51
CA GLN A 346 4.59 4.10 -1.43
C GLN A 346 4.36 4.78 -2.78
N VAL A 347 4.66 4.13 -3.90
CA VAL A 347 4.34 4.66 -5.25
C VAL A 347 2.85 4.47 -5.51
N PRO A 348 2.04 5.53 -5.68
CA PRO A 348 0.60 5.40 -5.85
C PRO A 348 0.25 4.95 -7.28
N ALA A 349 0.22 3.64 -7.51
CA ALA A 349 -0.04 3.07 -8.82
C ALA A 349 -0.84 1.76 -8.76
N ILE A 350 -1.40 1.37 -9.92
CA ILE A 350 -1.91 0.03 -10.20
C ILE A 350 -1.03 -0.55 -11.32
N VAL A 351 -0.64 -1.81 -11.19
CA VAL A 351 0.19 -2.52 -12.16
C VAL A 351 -0.67 -3.52 -12.91
N ILE A 352 -0.57 -3.54 -14.24
CA ILE A 352 -1.31 -4.44 -15.12
C ILE A 352 -0.30 -5.29 -15.85
N THR A 353 -0.33 -6.60 -15.62
CA THR A 353 0.69 -7.55 -16.07
C THR A 353 0.01 -8.71 -16.81
N PRO A 354 0.23 -8.87 -18.12
CA PRO A 354 -0.30 -10.03 -18.82
C PRO A 354 0.42 -11.32 -18.42
N VAL A 355 -0.30 -12.44 -18.41
CA VAL A 355 0.27 -13.78 -18.19
C VAL A 355 0.34 -14.51 -19.53
N CYS A 356 1.56 -14.80 -19.98
CA CYS A 356 1.86 -15.47 -21.24
C CYS A 356 1.00 -14.95 -22.42
N PRO A 357 1.03 -13.64 -22.73
CA PRO A 357 0.20 -13.09 -23.80
C PRO A 357 0.68 -13.62 -25.16
N HIS A 358 -0.26 -13.95 -26.04
CA HIS A 358 0.04 -14.34 -27.42
C HIS A 358 0.62 -13.16 -28.24
N SER A 359 0.32 -11.92 -27.83
CA SER A 359 0.92 -10.71 -28.39
C SER A 359 2.26 -10.40 -27.72
N LEU A 360 3.35 -10.47 -28.48
CA LEU A 360 4.71 -10.16 -28.00
C LEU A 360 4.92 -8.68 -27.66
N SER A 361 4.07 -7.78 -28.16
CA SER A 361 4.14 -6.35 -27.87
C SER A 361 3.45 -5.97 -26.55
N PHE A 362 2.67 -6.88 -25.96
CA PHE A 362 1.95 -6.58 -24.73
C PHE A 362 2.87 -6.71 -23.52
N ARG A 363 3.33 -5.56 -23.02
CA ARG A 363 4.21 -5.46 -21.85
C ARG A 363 3.42 -5.05 -20.61
N PRO A 364 3.94 -5.33 -19.40
CA PRO A 364 3.36 -4.81 -18.17
C PRO A 364 3.30 -3.28 -18.21
N ILE A 365 2.19 -2.70 -17.75
CA ILE A 365 1.98 -1.26 -17.69
C ILE A 365 1.65 -0.82 -16.26
N VAL A 366 2.05 0.39 -15.92
CA VAL A 366 1.78 1.01 -14.63
C VAL A 366 0.87 2.21 -14.86
N VAL A 367 -0.27 2.25 -14.18
CA VAL A 367 -1.26 3.33 -14.30
C VAL A 367 -1.44 4.03 -12.95
N PRO A 368 -1.88 5.30 -12.92
CA PRO A 368 -2.10 6.00 -11.65
C PRO A 368 -3.12 5.29 -10.75
N ALA A 369 -2.91 5.27 -9.43
CA ALA A 369 -3.85 4.66 -8.47
C ALA A 369 -5.28 5.27 -8.50
N GLY A 370 -5.41 6.45 -9.09
CA GLY A 370 -6.68 7.14 -9.25
C GLY A 370 -7.62 6.51 -10.28
N VAL A 371 -7.14 5.63 -11.16
CA VAL A 371 -7.96 5.17 -12.29
C VAL A 371 -8.88 4.00 -11.93
N GLU A 372 -9.97 3.86 -12.67
CA GLU A 372 -10.75 2.63 -12.74
C GLU A 372 -10.24 1.71 -13.86
N VAL A 373 -9.90 0.48 -13.48
CA VAL A 373 -9.55 -0.60 -14.40
C VAL A 373 -10.75 -1.55 -14.49
N MET A 374 -11.25 -1.80 -15.69
CA MET A 374 -12.34 -2.74 -15.92
C MET A 374 -11.86 -3.86 -16.85
N VAL A 375 -12.08 -5.10 -16.42
CA VAL A 375 -11.79 -6.30 -17.21
C VAL A 375 -13.12 -6.98 -17.54
N MET A 376 -13.42 -7.15 -18.81
CA MET A 376 -14.63 -7.83 -19.27
C MET A 376 -14.26 -9.15 -19.92
N ILE A 377 -15.02 -10.21 -19.63
CA ILE A 377 -14.89 -11.44 -20.42
C ILE A 377 -15.55 -11.19 -21.77
N SER A 378 -14.75 -11.29 -22.84
CA SER A 378 -15.21 -10.92 -24.18
C SER A 378 -16.49 -11.70 -24.54
N PRO A 379 -17.53 -11.06 -25.12
CA PRO A 379 -18.73 -11.77 -25.58
C PRO A 379 -18.42 -12.88 -26.58
N ASP A 380 -17.34 -12.71 -27.35
CA ASP A 380 -16.85 -13.69 -28.34
C ASP A 380 -15.88 -14.72 -27.73
N ALA A 381 -15.70 -14.73 -26.40
CA ALA A 381 -14.83 -15.68 -25.73
C ALA A 381 -15.41 -17.10 -25.82
N ARG A 382 -14.55 -18.04 -26.24
CA ARG A 382 -14.93 -19.46 -26.38
C ARG A 382 -15.22 -20.15 -25.06
N ASN A 383 -14.68 -19.65 -23.94
CA ASN A 383 -14.83 -20.22 -22.61
C ASN A 383 -14.93 -19.13 -21.55
N THR A 384 -15.30 -19.55 -20.35
CA THR A 384 -15.27 -18.75 -19.13
C THR A 384 -13.84 -18.45 -18.69
N ALA A 385 -13.71 -17.48 -17.80
CA ALA A 385 -12.46 -17.19 -17.12
C ALA A 385 -12.66 -17.31 -15.61
N TRP A 386 -11.57 -17.30 -14.85
CA TRP A 386 -11.59 -17.36 -13.40
C TRP A 386 -10.90 -16.16 -12.82
N ALA A 387 -11.52 -15.53 -11.82
CA ALA A 387 -10.92 -14.48 -11.02
C ALA A 387 -10.46 -15.05 -9.67
N SER A 388 -9.24 -14.72 -9.26
CA SER A 388 -8.70 -15.00 -7.93
C SER A 388 -8.24 -13.71 -7.26
N PHE A 389 -8.37 -13.67 -5.94
CA PHE A 389 -8.11 -12.50 -5.09
C PHE A 389 -7.04 -12.89 -4.07
N ASP A 390 -5.82 -12.34 -4.17
CA ASP A 390 -4.65 -12.75 -3.36
C ASP A 390 -4.40 -14.28 -3.35
N GLY A 391 -4.65 -14.96 -4.48
CA GLY A 391 -4.54 -16.42 -4.59
C GLY A 391 -5.66 -17.20 -3.89
N ARG A 392 -6.71 -16.53 -3.41
CA ARG A 392 -7.89 -17.11 -2.75
C ARG A 392 -9.18 -16.78 -3.50
N SER A 393 -10.30 -17.24 -2.95
CA SER A 393 -11.68 -16.88 -3.32
C SER A 393 -11.95 -16.93 -4.82
N ARG A 394 -11.56 -18.05 -5.45
CA ARG A 394 -11.65 -18.21 -6.91
C ARG A 394 -13.12 -18.23 -7.36
N GLN A 395 -13.46 -17.37 -8.33
CA GLN A 395 -14.81 -17.22 -8.85
C GLN A 395 -14.82 -17.32 -10.37
N GLU A 396 -15.80 -18.04 -10.91
CA GLU A 396 -15.98 -18.15 -12.36
C GLU A 396 -16.69 -16.92 -12.94
N LEU A 397 -16.13 -16.39 -14.02
CA LEU A 397 -16.64 -15.27 -14.81
C LEU A 397 -17.16 -15.77 -16.16
N GLN A 398 -18.43 -15.49 -16.43
CA GLN A 398 -19.11 -15.86 -17.66
C GLN A 398 -18.91 -14.78 -18.73
N GLN A 399 -19.24 -15.08 -20.00
CA GLN A 399 -19.14 -14.07 -21.07
C GLN A 399 -19.99 -12.84 -20.75
N GLY A 400 -19.42 -11.64 -20.95
CA GLY A 400 -20.05 -10.37 -20.61
C GLY A 400 -20.02 -10.00 -19.13
N ASP A 401 -19.56 -10.89 -18.23
CA ASP A 401 -19.27 -10.50 -16.85
C ASP A 401 -18.11 -9.50 -16.85
N THR A 402 -18.19 -8.52 -15.94
CA THR A 402 -17.20 -7.46 -15.79
C THR A 402 -16.65 -7.43 -14.38
N LEU A 403 -15.35 -7.20 -14.28
CA LEU A 403 -14.61 -7.03 -13.04
C LEU A 403 -14.08 -5.60 -13.01
N ARG A 404 -14.62 -4.77 -12.11
CA ARG A 404 -14.24 -3.37 -11.97
C ARG A 404 -13.34 -3.22 -10.74
N ILE A 405 -12.17 -2.62 -10.93
CA ILE A 405 -11.08 -2.57 -9.98
C ILE A 405 -10.62 -1.13 -9.79
N THR A 406 -10.50 -0.71 -8.53
CA THR A 406 -9.99 0.62 -8.13
C THR A 406 -9.08 0.48 -6.92
N THR A 407 -8.26 1.47 -6.62
CA THR A 407 -7.56 1.50 -5.33
C THR A 407 -8.55 1.73 -4.19
N SER A 408 -8.48 0.90 -3.16
CA SER A 408 -9.31 0.97 -1.95
C SER A 408 -8.96 2.19 -1.10
N THR A 409 -9.96 2.74 -0.42
CA THR A 409 -9.79 3.77 0.61
C THR A 409 -9.22 3.22 1.92
N TYR A 410 -9.25 1.89 2.11
CA TYR A 410 -8.73 1.23 3.31
C TYR A 410 -7.40 0.52 3.00
N PRO A 411 -6.24 1.12 3.28
CA PRO A 411 -4.94 0.44 3.19
C PRO A 411 -4.74 -0.55 4.34
N VAL A 412 -3.71 -1.38 4.25
CA VAL A 412 -3.20 -2.18 5.37
C VAL A 412 -2.05 -1.41 6.04
N PRO A 413 -2.21 -0.96 7.29
CA PRO A 413 -1.13 -0.31 8.04
C PRO A 413 -0.12 -1.35 8.53
N CYS A 414 1.09 -1.35 7.96
CA CYS A 414 2.18 -2.21 8.41
C CYS A 414 3.20 -1.41 9.21
N ILE A 415 3.59 -1.93 10.37
CA ILE A 415 4.64 -1.33 11.20
C ILE A 415 6.00 -1.60 10.55
N CYS A 416 6.88 -0.61 10.56
CA CYS A 416 8.24 -0.70 10.04
C CYS A 416 9.27 -0.85 11.17
N THR A 417 10.38 -1.53 10.89
CA THR A 417 11.49 -1.68 11.85
C THR A 417 12.28 -0.38 11.99
N LYS A 418 12.66 0.24 10.86
CA LYS A 418 13.44 1.50 10.84
C LYS A 418 12.66 2.60 10.14
N ASP A 419 12.38 2.38 8.87
CA ASP A 419 11.66 3.31 8.01
C ASP A 419 11.18 2.59 6.74
N PRO A 420 10.16 3.11 6.05
CA PRO A 420 9.58 2.46 4.88
C PRO A 420 10.57 2.15 3.75
N ILE A 421 11.60 2.99 3.55
CA ILE A 421 12.58 2.81 2.48
C ILE A 421 13.62 1.76 2.87
N GLY A 422 14.19 1.92 4.07
CA GLY A 422 15.21 1.04 4.60
C GLY A 422 14.73 -0.41 4.64
N ASP A 423 13.53 -0.63 5.18
CA ASP A 423 12.91 -1.95 5.26
C ASP A 423 12.74 -2.58 3.87
N TRP A 424 12.29 -1.81 2.87
CA TRP A 424 12.07 -2.34 1.52
C TRP A 424 13.37 -2.73 0.81
N PHE A 425 14.41 -1.90 0.88
CA PHE A 425 15.71 -2.22 0.28
C PHE A 425 16.43 -3.34 1.02
N ASP A 426 16.31 -3.40 2.35
CA ASP A 426 16.84 -4.51 3.16
C ASP A 426 16.16 -5.83 2.74
N SER A 427 14.83 -5.83 2.54
CA SER A 427 14.10 -6.98 1.99
C SER A 427 14.53 -7.35 0.57
N LEU A 428 14.71 -6.39 -0.34
CA LEU A 428 15.21 -6.67 -1.69
C LEU A 428 16.59 -7.34 -1.69
N GLY A 429 17.52 -6.81 -0.89
CA GLY A 429 18.88 -7.32 -0.80
C GLY A 429 18.93 -8.74 -0.23
N LYS A 430 18.10 -9.01 0.79
CA LYS A 430 18.08 -10.31 1.47
C LYS A 430 17.24 -11.36 0.73
N CYS A 431 16.07 -11.02 0.19
CA CYS A 431 15.16 -11.97 -0.48
C CYS A 431 15.64 -12.37 -1.88
N LEU A 432 16.19 -11.42 -2.65
CA LEU A 432 16.56 -11.65 -4.06
C LEU A 432 18.08 -11.72 -4.28
N HIS A 433 18.88 -11.56 -3.23
CA HIS A 433 20.33 -11.35 -3.35
C HIS A 433 20.65 -10.32 -4.44
N TRP A 434 19.91 -9.21 -4.40
CA TRP A 434 19.80 -8.28 -5.52
C TRP A 434 21.17 -7.80 -6.00
N ASN A 435 21.55 -8.23 -7.20
CA ASN A 435 22.81 -7.90 -7.87
C ASN A 435 24.08 -8.17 -7.03
N VAL A 436 24.07 -9.22 -6.19
CA VAL A 436 25.27 -9.70 -5.51
C VAL A 436 26.25 -10.23 -6.56
N ARG A 437 27.28 -9.43 -6.86
CA ARG A 437 28.35 -9.76 -7.81
C ARG A 437 29.70 -9.43 -7.20
N LYS A 438 30.71 -10.27 -7.48
CA LYS A 438 32.11 -9.96 -7.15
C LYS A 438 32.48 -8.63 -7.79
N GLN A 439 32.87 -7.63 -6.98
CA GLN A 439 33.29 -6.34 -7.50
C GLN A 439 34.47 -6.56 -8.46
N GLN A 440 34.38 -5.94 -9.64
CA GLN A 440 35.51 -5.95 -10.57
C GLN A 440 36.67 -5.23 -9.89
N LYS A 441 37.84 -5.90 -9.84
CA LYS A 441 39.06 -5.29 -9.32
C LYS A 441 39.36 -4.06 -10.18
N HIS A 442 39.71 -2.96 -9.52
CA HIS A 442 40.19 -1.77 -10.21
C HIS A 442 41.40 -2.15 -11.08
N MET A 443 41.41 -1.71 -12.33
CA MET A 443 42.58 -1.88 -13.20
C MET A 443 43.72 -1.09 -12.55
N LEU A 444 44.72 -1.79 -12.01
CA LEU A 444 45.94 -1.14 -11.56
C LEU A 444 46.55 -0.41 -12.77
N PRO A 445 47.04 0.83 -12.61
CA PRO A 445 47.81 1.48 -13.67
C PRO A 445 48.93 0.52 -14.08
N GLN A 446 48.99 0.18 -15.36
CA GLN A 446 50.06 -0.67 -15.88
C GLN A 446 51.40 -0.01 -15.55
N SER A 447 52.08 -0.46 -14.49
CA SER A 447 53.52 -0.32 -14.43
C SER A 447 54.05 -1.21 -15.56
N SER A 448 54.61 -0.57 -16.57
CA SER A 448 55.25 -1.21 -17.71
C SER A 448 56.34 -2.18 -17.26
N SER A 449 55.98 -3.44 -17.05
CA SER A 449 56.89 -4.58 -17.11
C SER A 449 56.09 -5.88 -17.16
N SER A 450 56.22 -6.53 -18.31
CA SER A 450 55.90 -7.92 -18.61
C SER A 450 56.00 -8.90 -17.44
N ALA A 451 54.91 -9.63 -17.17
CA ALA A 451 54.96 -11.06 -16.86
C ALA A 451 53.55 -11.64 -17.01
N SER A 452 53.35 -12.35 -18.11
CA SER A 452 52.29 -13.33 -18.28
C SER A 452 52.53 -14.48 -17.30
N LEU A 453 51.64 -14.66 -16.33
CA LEU A 453 51.38 -15.92 -15.60
C LEU A 453 50.23 -15.63 -14.61
N ASP A 454 49.06 -16.20 -14.89
CA ASP A 454 48.19 -16.86 -13.89
C ASP A 454 46.86 -17.22 -14.55
N SER A 455 46.86 -18.38 -15.16
CA SER A 455 45.67 -19.12 -15.57
C SER A 455 45.72 -20.51 -14.95
N LEU A 456 45.72 -20.60 -13.62
CA LEU A 456 45.48 -21.84 -12.88
C LEU A 456 44.90 -21.48 -11.51
N ASP A 457 43.58 -21.66 -11.35
CA ASP A 457 43.01 -22.37 -10.21
C ASP A 457 41.51 -22.57 -10.45
N ASP A 458 41.20 -23.64 -11.18
CA ASP A 458 40.02 -24.46 -10.98
C ASP A 458 40.30 -25.36 -9.78
N ARG A 459 39.60 -25.11 -8.67
CA ARG A 459 39.28 -26.08 -7.61
C ARG A 459 38.37 -25.39 -6.59
N ASP A 460 37.09 -25.70 -6.66
CA ASP A 460 36.36 -26.27 -5.52
C ASP A 460 34.97 -26.72 -6.02
N LEU A 461 34.76 -28.04 -5.92
CA LEU A 461 33.53 -28.79 -6.17
C LEU A 461 32.56 -28.65 -4.99
#